data_AF-A0A365CW08-F1
#
_entry.id   AF-A0A365CW08-F1
#
_cell.length_a   1.000
_cell.length_b   1.000
_cell.length_c   1.000
_cell.angle_alpha   90.00
_cell.angle_beta   90.00
_cell.angle_gamma   90.00
#
_symmetry.space_group_name_H-M   'P 1'
#
loop_
_entity.id
_entity.type
_entity.pdbx_description
1 polymer ?
#
loop_
_entity_poly.entity_id
_entity_poly.type
_entity_poly.pdbx_seq_one_letter_code
_entity_poly.pdbx_strand_id
1 'polypeptide(L)'
;HQDVRGTFKSDGSFTPKVNEVTDGQDTIAWIIEQPWSDGDIGTYGPSYLGMTQWAVATADTPGLKAIAPTAAAANWYSGLWYSQGGALSLSLVTQWNAMMYAADEQRSIQRGEKSDAT
;
A
#
# COMPACT_ATOMS: atom_id res chain seq x y z
N HIS A 1 12.57 1.70 2.88
CA HIS A 1 11.32 1.20 2.26
C HIS A 1 10.64 0.27 3.23
N GLN A 2 9.31 0.25 3.22
CA GLN A 2 8.46 -0.54 4.10
C GLN A 2 7.66 -1.54 3.25
N ASP A 3 7.50 -2.76 3.75
CA ASP A 3 6.54 -3.72 3.21
C ASP A 3 5.15 -3.43 3.81
N VAL A 4 4.12 -3.31 2.98
CA VAL A 4 2.73 -3.10 3.45
C VAL A 4 2.31 -4.25 4.34
N ARG A 5 1.46 -3.99 5.34
CA ARG A 5 0.91 -5.01 6.25
C ARG A 5 0.43 -6.26 5.49
N GLY A 6 0.83 -7.44 5.97
CA GLY A 6 0.54 -8.72 5.34
C GLY A 6 1.29 -8.98 4.04
N THR A 7 2.20 -8.11 3.62
CA THR A 7 3.05 -8.31 2.42
C THR A 7 4.50 -8.56 2.80
N PHE A 8 5.18 -9.41 2.02
CA PHE A 8 6.55 -9.86 2.23
C PHE A 8 6.90 -10.15 3.70
N LYS A 9 7.75 -9.31 4.32
CA LYS A 9 8.24 -9.50 5.69
C LYS A 9 7.32 -8.89 6.76
N SER A 10 6.32 -8.12 6.38
CA SER A 10 5.38 -7.52 7.32
C SER A 10 4.33 -8.53 7.77
N ASP A 11 4.06 -8.52 9.07
CA ASP A 11 3.02 -9.33 9.71
C ASP A 11 1.61 -8.82 9.37
N GLY A 12 0.60 -9.55 9.85
CA GLY A 12 -0.82 -9.25 9.69
C GLY A 12 -1.38 -9.76 8.36
N SER A 13 -2.56 -9.24 7.99
CA SER A 13 -3.28 -9.62 6.78
C SER A 13 -3.32 -8.47 5.79
N PHE A 14 -3.10 -8.78 4.52
CA PHE A 14 -3.15 -7.81 3.46
C PHE A 14 -4.60 -7.55 3.03
N THR A 15 -5.12 -6.39 3.41
CA THR A 15 -6.41 -5.89 2.92
C THR A 15 -6.15 -4.55 2.23
N PRO A 16 -6.14 -4.52 0.88
CA PRO A 16 -5.70 -3.34 0.13
C PRO A 16 -6.54 -2.12 0.51
N LYS A 17 -5.91 -0.95 0.64
CA LYS A 17 -6.55 0.37 0.92
C LYS A 17 -7.03 0.59 2.35
N VAL A 18 -7.23 -0.47 3.13
CA VAL A 18 -7.92 -0.35 4.43
C VAL A 18 -6.99 0.19 5.50
N ASN A 19 -5.74 -0.29 5.55
CA ASN A 19 -4.80 0.04 6.63
C ASN A 19 -3.77 1.12 6.26
N GLU A 20 -3.75 1.58 5.00
CA GLU A 20 -2.65 2.43 4.49
C GLU A 20 -2.55 3.79 5.20
N VAL A 21 -3.69 4.32 5.67
CA VAL A 21 -3.72 5.59 6.41
C VAL A 21 -3.07 5.42 7.78
N THR A 22 -3.55 4.45 8.57
CA THR A 22 -3.06 4.22 9.93
C THR A 22 -1.63 3.73 9.94
N ASP A 23 -1.29 2.79 9.06
CA ASP A 23 0.07 2.24 8.97
C ASP A 23 1.05 3.32 8.52
N GLY A 24 0.63 4.21 7.61
CA GLY A 24 1.41 5.36 7.17
C GLY A 24 1.64 6.37 8.30
N GLN A 25 0.61 6.71 9.07
CA GLN A 25 0.72 7.60 10.24
C GLN A 25 1.67 7.04 11.29
N ASP A 26 1.50 5.78 11.67
CA ASP A 26 2.35 5.11 12.67
C ASP A 26 3.80 5.04 12.20
N THR A 27 4.01 4.75 10.92
CA THR A 27 5.36 4.70 10.33
C THR A 27 6.03 6.07 10.35
N ILE A 28 5.31 7.12 9.97
CA ILE A 28 5.85 8.49 9.98
C ILE A 28 6.13 8.95 11.41
N ALA A 29 5.23 8.71 12.35
CA ALA A 29 5.44 9.00 13.77
C ALA A 29 6.69 8.29 14.29
N TRP A 30 6.84 6.99 14.00
CA TRP A 30 8.03 6.22 14.37
C TRP A 30 9.29 6.83 13.76
N ILE A 31 9.29 7.21 12.48
CA ILE A 31 10.46 7.83 11.82
C ILE A 31 10.84 9.14 12.52
N ILE A 32 9.87 9.99 12.86
CA ILE A 32 10.11 11.29 13.51
C ILE A 32 10.80 11.14 14.88
N GLU A 33 10.49 10.08 15.62
CA GLU A 33 11.10 9.82 16.94
C GLU A 33 12.56 9.35 16.86
N GLN A 34 13.06 9.02 15.67
CA GLN A 34 14.41 8.48 15.54
C GLN A 34 15.48 9.58 15.65
N PRO A 35 16.63 9.31 16.29
CA PRO A 35 17.69 10.30 16.50
C PRO A 35 18.36 10.80 15.21
N TRP A 36 18.15 10.09 14.10
CA TRP A 36 18.65 10.45 12.78
C TRP A 36 17.65 11.25 11.94
N SER A 37 16.43 11.45 12.44
CA SER A 37 15.38 12.20 11.76
C SER A 37 15.45 13.67 12.16
N ASP A 38 15.28 14.56 11.19
CA ASP A 38 15.09 15.99 11.42
C ASP A 38 13.61 16.37 11.61
N GLY A 39 12.72 15.37 11.56
CA GLY A 39 11.27 15.52 11.74
C GLY A 39 10.49 15.85 10.45
N ASP A 40 11.17 16.10 9.33
CA ASP A 40 10.54 16.46 8.06
C ASP A 40 10.57 15.27 7.08
N ILE A 41 9.40 14.70 6.84
CA ILE A 41 9.26 13.46 6.06
C ILE A 41 8.68 13.76 4.67
N GLY A 42 9.36 13.20 3.65
CA GLY A 42 8.89 13.15 2.28
C GLY A 42 8.64 11.72 1.83
N THR A 43 7.65 11.50 0.97
CA THR A 43 7.38 10.19 0.35
C THR A 43 7.42 10.28 -1.17
N TYR A 44 7.82 9.19 -1.82
CA TYR A 44 7.86 9.09 -3.28
C TYR A 44 7.67 7.64 -3.74
N GLY A 45 7.16 7.46 -4.96
CA GLY A 45 7.00 6.12 -5.54
C GLY A 45 5.86 6.00 -6.55
N PRO A 46 5.92 4.98 -7.42
CA PRO A 46 4.92 4.76 -8.46
C PRO A 46 3.75 3.87 -8.01
N SER A 47 2.64 3.92 -8.74
CA SER A 47 1.55 2.94 -8.64
C SER A 47 1.06 2.77 -7.19
N TYR A 48 1.02 1.55 -6.63
CA TYR A 48 0.60 1.33 -5.24
C TYR A 48 1.43 2.11 -4.22
N LEU A 49 2.74 2.27 -4.45
CA LEU A 49 3.60 3.09 -3.60
C LEU A 49 3.21 4.58 -3.67
N GLY A 50 2.62 5.03 -4.78
CA GLY A 50 2.04 6.36 -4.90
C GLY A 50 0.67 6.47 -4.24
N MET A 51 -0.13 5.40 -4.28
CA MET A 51 -1.47 5.40 -3.69
C MET A 51 -1.43 5.43 -2.15
N THR A 52 -0.46 4.78 -1.52
CA THR A 52 -0.28 4.86 -0.06
C THR A 52 0.10 6.28 0.39
N GLN A 53 0.78 7.06 -0.45
CA GLN A 53 1.08 8.47 -0.17
C GLN A 53 -0.18 9.31 -0.13
N TRP A 54 -1.10 9.11 -1.07
CA TRP A 54 -2.41 9.76 -1.04
C TRP A 54 -3.20 9.37 0.21
N ALA A 55 -3.16 8.11 0.63
CA ALA A 55 -3.84 7.66 1.84
C ALA A 55 -3.35 8.43 3.07
N VAL A 56 -2.05 8.44 3.35
CA VAL A 56 -1.51 9.13 4.52
C VAL A 56 -1.66 10.66 4.43
N ALA A 57 -1.59 11.24 3.22
CA ALA A 57 -1.77 12.68 3.02
C ALA A 57 -3.20 13.18 3.25
N THR A 58 -4.20 12.28 3.25
CA THR A 58 -5.59 12.65 3.60
C THR A 58 -5.84 12.74 5.10
N ALA A 59 -4.94 12.18 5.91
CA ALA A 59 -5.01 12.28 7.36
C ALA A 59 -4.11 13.41 7.88
N ASP A 60 -4.43 13.91 9.07
CA ASP A 60 -3.54 14.82 9.78
C ASP A 60 -2.31 14.02 10.26
N THR A 61 -1.22 14.12 9.50
CA THR A 61 0.01 13.35 9.74
C THR A 61 1.15 14.32 9.99
N PRO A 62 1.46 14.64 11.26
CA PRO A 62 2.56 15.53 11.61
C PRO A 62 3.88 15.09 10.99
N GLY A 63 4.67 16.06 10.54
CA GLY A 63 5.98 15.84 9.90
C GLY A 63 5.93 15.44 8.43
N LEU A 64 4.79 15.01 7.86
CA LEU A 64 4.68 14.81 6.41
C LEU A 64 4.69 16.17 5.69
N LYS A 65 5.78 16.50 4.99
CA LYS A 65 5.96 17.80 4.31
C LYS A 65 5.73 17.74 2.81
N ALA A 66 5.98 16.59 2.18
CA ALA A 66 5.83 16.43 0.75
C ALA A 66 5.51 15.00 0.34
N ILE A 67 4.76 14.87 -0.76
CA ILE A 67 4.51 13.60 -1.43
C ILE A 67 4.85 13.75 -2.93
N ALA A 68 5.34 12.67 -3.54
CA ALA A 68 5.62 12.59 -4.97
C ALA A 68 5.04 11.30 -5.58
N PRO A 69 3.70 11.17 -5.62
CA PRO A 69 3.02 10.01 -6.17
C PRO A 69 3.10 10.00 -7.70
N THR A 70 3.62 8.92 -8.29
CA THR A 70 3.76 8.77 -9.75
C THR A 70 2.82 7.69 -10.27
N ALA A 71 2.13 7.91 -11.39
CA ALA A 71 1.21 6.93 -11.99
C ALA A 71 0.24 6.30 -10.96
N ALA A 72 -0.28 7.12 -10.05
CA ALA A 72 -1.11 6.71 -8.92
C ALA A 72 -2.39 7.54 -8.87
N ALA A 73 -3.51 6.89 -8.57
CA ALA A 73 -4.80 7.54 -8.46
C ALA A 73 -5.12 7.87 -7.00
N ALA A 74 -5.64 9.08 -6.74
CA ALA A 74 -6.23 9.43 -5.43
C ALA A 74 -7.63 8.83 -5.26
N ASN A 75 -8.39 8.70 -6.37
CA ASN A 75 -9.66 7.96 -6.40
C ASN A 75 -9.43 6.56 -6.98
N TRP A 76 -9.46 5.56 -6.11
CA TRP A 76 -9.17 4.18 -6.49
C TRP A 76 -10.33 3.49 -7.23
N TYR A 77 -11.54 4.03 -7.11
CA TYR A 77 -12.69 3.53 -7.86
C TYR A 77 -12.55 3.93 -9.32
N SER A 78 -12.65 5.22 -9.63
CA SER A 78 -12.72 5.71 -11.02
C SER A 78 -11.37 5.87 -11.72
N GLY A 79 -10.26 5.80 -10.97
CA GLY A 79 -8.92 5.90 -11.51
C GLY A 79 -8.26 4.55 -11.78
N LEU A 80 -8.81 3.44 -11.27
CA LEU A 80 -8.19 2.12 -11.33
C LEU A 80 -9.21 1.00 -11.53
N TRP A 81 -10.01 0.68 -10.51
CA TRP A 81 -10.86 -0.52 -10.53
C TRP A 81 -12.03 -0.41 -11.49
N TYR A 82 -12.54 0.79 -11.67
CA TYR A 82 -13.59 1.13 -12.60
C TYR A 82 -13.16 2.35 -13.42
N SER A 83 -13.73 2.48 -14.60
CA SER A 83 -13.69 3.73 -15.36
C SER A 83 -14.57 4.79 -14.70
N GLN A 84 -14.44 6.04 -15.13
CA GLN A 84 -15.36 7.11 -14.72
C GLN A 84 -16.84 6.79 -15.02
N GLY A 85 -17.11 5.98 -16.05
CA GLY A 85 -18.45 5.51 -16.41
C GLY A 85 -18.95 4.29 -15.61
N GLY A 86 -18.19 3.82 -14.62
CA GLY A 86 -18.59 2.68 -13.76
C GLY A 86 -18.38 1.31 -14.39
N ALA A 87 -17.75 1.21 -15.56
CA ALA A 87 -17.35 -0.09 -16.14
C ALA A 87 -16.09 -0.61 -15.43
N LEU A 88 -16.08 -1.90 -15.06
CA LEU A 88 -14.96 -2.56 -14.41
C LEU A 88 -13.74 -2.60 -15.35
N SER A 89 -12.58 -2.20 -14.83
CA SER A 89 -11.28 -2.38 -15.48
C SER A 89 -10.82 -3.83 -15.36
N LEU A 90 -11.52 -4.74 -16.05
CA LEU A 90 -11.40 -6.18 -15.85
C LEU A 90 -9.96 -6.68 -15.96
N SER A 91 -9.23 -6.29 -17.00
CA SER A 91 -7.85 -6.74 -17.21
C SER A 91 -6.93 -6.35 -16.05
N LEU A 92 -7.00 -5.10 -15.60
CA LEU A 92 -6.17 -4.59 -14.50
C LEU A 92 -6.50 -5.28 -13.18
N VAL A 93 -7.80 -5.39 -12.86
CA VAL A 93 -8.25 -6.03 -11.61
C VAL A 93 -7.83 -7.50 -11.59
N THR A 94 -8.06 -8.24 -12.68
CA THR A 94 -7.68 -9.66 -12.76
C THR A 94 -6.16 -9.83 -12.65
N GLN A 95 -5.38 -9.06 -13.40
CA GLN A 95 -3.93 -9.15 -13.38
C GLN A 95 -3.37 -8.86 -11.97
N TRP A 96 -3.83 -7.78 -11.34
CA TRP A 96 -3.33 -7.37 -10.04
C TRP A 96 -3.67 -8.40 -8.96
N ASN A 97 -4.90 -8.92 -8.93
CA ASN A 97 -5.27 -9.97 -7.97
C ASN A 97 -4.44 -11.24 -8.19
N ALA A 98 -4.25 -11.68 -9.44
CA ALA A 98 -3.42 -12.85 -9.74
C ALA A 98 -1.97 -12.67 -9.24
N MET A 99 -1.40 -11.48 -9.40
CA MET A 99 -0.06 -11.16 -8.87
C MET A 99 -0.01 -11.20 -7.34
N MET A 100 -1.03 -10.66 -6.65
CA MET A 100 -1.07 -10.65 -5.19
C MET A 100 -1.24 -12.07 -4.62
N TYR A 101 -2.14 -12.88 -5.18
CA TYR A 101 -2.30 -14.27 -4.77
C TYR A 101 -1.04 -15.10 -5.04
N ALA A 102 -0.39 -14.92 -6.19
CA ALA A 102 0.86 -15.61 -6.48
C ALA A 102 1.98 -15.23 -5.48
N ALA A 103 2.07 -13.96 -5.10
CA ALA A 103 3.06 -13.50 -4.12
C ALA A 103 2.77 -14.04 -2.71
N ASP A 104 1.49 -14.18 -2.35
CA ASP A 104 1.07 -14.75 -1.06
C ASP A 104 1.37 -16.25 -1.01
N GLU A 105 1.00 -17.00 -2.05
CA GLU A 105 1.27 -18.44 -2.19
C GLU A 105 2.78 -18.74 -2.13
N GLN A 106 3.59 -17.95 -2.85
CA GLN A 106 5.05 -18.08 -2.79
C GLN A 106 5.59 -17.93 -1.37
N ARG A 107 4.97 -17.09 -0.55
CA ARG A 107 5.37 -16.87 0.83
C ARG A 107 4.92 -18.00 1.75
N SER A 108 3.68 -18.49 1.58
CA SER A 108 3.18 -19.68 2.27
C SER A 108 4.15 -20.84 2.08
N ILE A 109 4.55 -21.09 0.84
CA ILE A 109 5.53 -22.13 0.49
C ILE A 109 6.87 -21.91 1.22
N GLN A 110 7.39 -20.68 1.24
CA GLN A 110 8.66 -20.36 1.93
C GLN A 110 8.58 -20.57 3.44
N ARG A 111 7.39 -20.40 4.05
CA ARG A 111 7.14 -20.62 5.48
C ARG A 111 6.84 -22.08 5.81
N GLY A 112 6.66 -22.95 4.81
CA GLY A 112 6.25 -24.34 4.98
C GLY A 112 4.77 -24.50 5.32
N GLU A 113 3.97 -23.47 5.09
CA GLU A 113 2.52 -23.48 5.25
C GLU A 113 1.87 -24.20 4.05
N LYS A 114 0.97 -25.15 4.31
CA LYS A 114 0.22 -25.83 3.24
C LYS A 114 -0.88 -24.88 2.76
N SER A 115 -1.04 -24.75 1.45
CA SER A 115 -2.19 -24.07 0.84
C SER A 115 -3.48 -24.71 1.37
N ASP A 116 -4.24 -23.96 2.15
CA ASP A 116 -5.63 -24.30 2.48
C ASP A 116 -6.49 -24.08 1.23
N ALA A 117 -6.46 -25.07 0.33
CA ALA A 117 -7.45 -25.16 -0.72
C ALA A 117 -8.78 -25.55 -0.08
N THR A 118 -9.63 -24.57 0.16
CA THR A 118 -11.08 -24.76 0.36
C THR A 118 -11.87 -24.02 -0.69
#